data_AF-A0A5J4PI83-F1
#
_entry.id   AF-A0A5J4PI83-F1
#
_cell.length_a   1.000
_cell.length_b   1.000
_cell.length_c   1.000
_cell.angle_alpha   90.00
_cell.angle_beta   90.00
_cell.angle_gamma   90.00
#
_symmetry.space_group_name_H-M   'P 1'
#
loop_
_entity.id
_entity.type
_entity.pdbx_description
1 polymer ?
#
loop_
_entity_poly.entity_id
_entity_poly.type
_entity_poly.pdbx_seq_one_letter_code
_entity_poly.pdbx_strand_id
1 'polypeptide(L)'
;FSMIDASFMNSRSNSKNMKMLQASIDSMTVYGDSLGRKYYTESKNDIYQKTPILYKEDTLQLAKARIGDYNIDSIFDVSTLTQKQHILSSAVTRTGNLTNDWNYKSYTITSNDMNIRRHVTDWHKKITLSLACIIFFFIGTPLGAIIRKGGLGMPVVISVFIFIFYYVMDNTCYKLARDGNWITWIGMWASTAVLIPIGAFFTYKSNNDSVVVNIDAYINSIKRAVGIRDVRNLTRKEVIITDPDYRKIRTELEKLNANCTAYVQSRKYVKQVPNYIRLWVNDEKDEKILFINNQLESLVEEM
;
A
#
# COMPACT_ATOMS: atom_id res chain seq x y z
N PHE A 1 16.16 -24.83 22.04
CA PHE A 1 15.40 -23.71 21.46
C PHE A 1 14.96 -23.91 19.99
N SER A 2 15.05 -25.10 19.37
CA SER A 2 14.97 -25.20 17.89
C SER A 2 13.63 -25.60 17.25
N MET A 3 12.76 -26.39 17.89
CA MET A 3 11.51 -26.86 17.26
C MET A 3 10.24 -26.09 17.66
N ILE A 4 10.16 -25.65 18.93
CA ILE A 4 9.02 -24.85 19.42
C ILE A 4 9.02 -23.47 18.76
N ASP A 5 10.20 -22.88 18.56
CA ASP A 5 10.34 -21.58 17.91
C ASP A 5 10.06 -21.65 16.40
N ALA A 6 10.50 -22.72 15.73
CA ALA A 6 10.18 -22.97 14.32
C ALA A 6 8.68 -23.24 14.09
N SER A 7 8.03 -23.99 14.98
CA SER A 7 6.57 -24.20 14.99
C SER A 7 5.82 -22.88 15.17
N PHE A 8 6.24 -22.08 16.14
CA PHE A 8 5.65 -20.76 16.39
C PHE A 8 5.79 -19.83 15.19
N MET A 9 6.98 -19.78 14.58
CA MET A 9 7.23 -19.00 13.38
C MET A 9 6.42 -19.52 12.18
N ASN A 10 6.25 -20.83 12.02
CA ASN A 10 5.41 -21.40 10.96
C ASN A 10 3.90 -21.22 11.19
N SER A 11 3.46 -20.98 12.43
CA SER A 11 2.05 -20.72 12.73
C SER A 11 1.62 -19.30 12.32
N ARG A 12 2.56 -18.34 12.30
CA ARG A 12 2.26 -16.96 11.93
C ARG A 12 2.09 -16.82 10.42
N SER A 13 1.12 -16.04 9.99
CA SER A 13 0.87 -15.77 8.58
C SER A 13 1.96 -14.87 7.95
N ASN A 14 2.46 -13.89 8.71
CA ASN A 14 3.41 -12.89 8.20
C ASN A 14 4.77 -13.47 7.77
N SER A 15 5.24 -14.52 8.44
CA SER A 15 6.51 -15.23 8.20
C SER A 15 6.46 -16.19 7.02
N LYS A 16 5.27 -16.60 6.56
CA LYS A 16 5.11 -17.54 5.45
C LYS A 16 5.42 -16.89 4.10
N ASN A 17 5.92 -17.70 3.16
CA ASN A 17 6.02 -17.33 1.75
C ASN A 17 4.64 -17.42 1.06
N MET A 18 4.48 -16.78 -0.09
CA MET A 18 3.24 -16.72 -0.87
C MET A 18 2.63 -18.10 -1.17
N LYS A 19 3.46 -19.06 -1.60
CA LYS A 19 3.01 -20.44 -1.88
C LYS A 19 2.54 -21.16 -0.60
N MET A 20 3.26 -20.95 0.51
CA MET A 20 2.89 -21.52 1.81
C MET A 20 1.61 -20.89 2.36
N LEU A 21 1.41 -19.59 2.14
CA LEU A 21 0.17 -18.89 2.48
C LEU A 21 -1.01 -19.47 1.70
N GLN A 22 -0.86 -19.65 0.39
CA GLN A 22 -1.91 -20.23 -0.46
C GLN A 22 -2.26 -21.66 -0.01
N ALA A 23 -1.26 -22.53 0.16
CA ALA A 23 -1.49 -23.89 0.65
C ALA A 23 -2.15 -23.90 2.04
N SER A 24 -1.81 -22.95 2.92
CA SER A 24 -2.43 -22.81 4.24
C SER A 24 -3.89 -22.35 4.13
N ILE A 25 -4.21 -21.44 3.21
CA ILE A 25 -5.59 -20.97 2.94
C ILE A 25 -6.43 -22.14 2.43
N ASP A 26 -5.92 -22.88 1.45
CA ASP A 26 -6.61 -24.04 0.86
C ASP A 26 -6.84 -25.13 1.93
N SER A 27 -5.84 -25.42 2.76
CA SER A 27 -6.00 -26.37 3.86
C SER A 27 -7.04 -25.93 4.91
N MET A 28 -7.04 -24.65 5.29
CA MET A 28 -7.97 -24.13 6.30
C MET A 28 -9.40 -24.02 5.78
N THR A 29 -9.58 -23.72 4.48
CA THR A 29 -10.90 -23.68 3.84
C THR A 29 -11.51 -25.07 3.76
N VAL A 30 -10.75 -26.07 3.29
CA VAL A 30 -11.19 -27.48 3.28
C VAL A 30 -11.50 -27.98 4.69
N TYR A 31 -10.66 -27.63 5.68
CA TYR A 31 -10.91 -27.96 7.08
C TYR A 31 -12.22 -27.32 7.60
N GLY A 32 -12.43 -26.04 7.31
CA GLY A 32 -13.65 -25.30 7.67
C GLY A 32 -14.91 -25.91 7.05
N ASP A 33 -14.87 -26.25 5.76
CA ASP A 33 -15.98 -26.87 5.04
C ASP A 33 -16.33 -28.25 5.61
N SER A 34 -15.32 -29.07 5.90
CA SER A 34 -15.50 -30.38 6.52
C SER A 34 -16.12 -30.25 7.91
N LEU A 35 -15.61 -29.32 8.71
CA LEU A 35 -16.13 -29.05 10.05
C LEU A 35 -17.58 -28.56 10.01
N GLY A 36 -17.90 -27.64 9.09
CA GLY A 36 -19.26 -27.14 8.90
C GLY A 36 -20.24 -28.24 8.51
N ARG A 37 -19.86 -29.14 7.60
CA ARG A 37 -20.68 -30.31 7.23
C ARG A 37 -20.89 -31.24 8.42
N LYS A 38 -19.83 -31.51 9.20
CA LYS A 38 -19.92 -32.35 10.39
C LYS A 38 -20.84 -31.75 11.44
N TYR A 39 -20.72 -30.45 11.72
CA TYR A 39 -21.63 -29.77 12.66
C TYR A 39 -23.06 -29.75 12.16
N TYR A 40 -23.28 -29.60 10.86
CA TYR A 40 -24.62 -29.70 10.28
C TYR A 40 -25.22 -31.10 10.48
N THR A 41 -24.47 -32.18 10.18
CA THR A 41 -24.97 -33.55 10.36
C THR A 41 -25.21 -33.89 11.83
N GLU A 42 -24.32 -33.46 12.72
CA GLU A 42 -24.45 -33.63 14.16
C GLU A 42 -25.67 -32.89 14.71
N SER A 43 -25.82 -31.59 14.41
CA SER A 43 -26.98 -30.80 14.87
C SER A 43 -28.29 -31.36 14.33
N LYS A 44 -28.32 -31.81 13.07
CA LYS A 44 -29.49 -32.46 12.48
C LYS A 44 -29.87 -33.72 13.27
N ASN A 45 -28.92 -34.61 13.53
CA ASN A 45 -29.19 -35.92 14.10
C ASN A 45 -29.40 -35.89 15.63
N ASP A 46 -28.73 -35.00 16.38
CA ASP A 46 -28.82 -34.98 17.85
C ASP A 46 -29.88 -34.00 18.38
N ILE A 47 -30.03 -32.84 17.76
CA ILE A 47 -30.86 -31.75 18.29
C ILE A 47 -32.26 -31.82 17.69
N TYR A 48 -32.36 -31.89 16.36
CA TYR A 48 -33.62 -31.70 15.64
C TYR A 48 -34.30 -33.00 15.25
N GLN A 49 -33.54 -34.03 14.90
CA GLN A 49 -34.04 -35.32 14.44
C GLN A 49 -33.41 -36.43 15.27
N LYS A 50 -33.54 -36.32 16.61
CA LYS A 50 -33.08 -37.37 17.52
C LYS A 50 -33.82 -38.65 17.18
N THR A 51 -33.18 -39.52 16.40
CA THR A 51 -33.69 -40.86 16.13
C THR A 51 -33.73 -41.59 17.47
N PRO A 52 -34.92 -41.99 17.95
CA PRO A 52 -34.99 -42.81 19.14
C PRO A 52 -34.20 -44.10 18.90
N ILE A 53 -33.55 -44.63 19.93
CA ILE A 53 -33.01 -45.99 19.90
C ILE A 53 -34.23 -46.90 19.89
N LEU A 54 -34.62 -47.38 18.71
CA LEU A 54 -35.84 -48.17 18.52
C LEU A 54 -35.49 -49.66 18.59
N TYR A 55 -36.22 -50.40 19.42
CA TYR A 55 -36.30 -51.85 19.29
C TYR A 55 -37.21 -52.20 18.10
N LYS A 56 -37.06 -53.42 17.56
CA LYS A 56 -37.68 -53.84 16.28
C LYS A 56 -39.21 -53.68 16.28
N GLU A 57 -39.85 -53.77 17.44
CA GLU A 57 -41.29 -53.63 17.65
C GLU A 57 -41.77 -52.17 17.59
N ASP A 58 -40.97 -51.23 18.11
CA ASP A 58 -41.29 -49.79 18.13
C ASP A 58 -41.20 -49.17 16.73
N THR A 59 -40.44 -49.78 15.82
CA THR A 59 -40.26 -49.28 14.44
C THR A 59 -41.57 -49.32 13.65
N LEU A 60 -42.40 -50.35 13.86
CA LEU A 60 -43.71 -50.48 13.19
C LEU A 60 -44.75 -49.51 13.78
N GLN A 61 -44.62 -49.15 15.05
CA GLN A 61 -45.51 -48.18 15.70
C GLN A 61 -45.15 -46.75 15.31
N LEU A 62 -43.85 -46.45 15.18
CA LEU A 62 -43.39 -45.13 14.74
C LEU A 62 -43.75 -44.83 13.28
N ALA A 63 -43.72 -45.84 12.39
CA ALA A 63 -44.15 -45.69 10.99
C ALA A 63 -45.66 -45.41 10.86
N LYS A 64 -46.45 -45.86 11.85
CA LYS A 64 -47.89 -45.56 11.95
C LYS A 64 -48.16 -44.22 12.65
N ALA A 65 -47.27 -43.79 13.53
CA ALA A 65 -47.36 -42.49 14.19
C ALA A 65 -47.05 -41.36 13.19
N ARG A 66 -48.01 -40.47 12.95
CA ARG A 66 -47.74 -39.22 12.23
C ARG A 66 -46.96 -38.29 13.17
N ILE A 67 -45.65 -38.18 12.97
CA ILE A 67 -44.73 -37.46 13.85
C ILE A 67 -44.94 -35.92 13.84
N GLY A 68 -45.77 -35.40 12.94
CA GLY A 68 -45.92 -33.95 12.69
C GLY A 68 -46.78 -33.16 13.69
N ASP A 69 -47.73 -33.80 14.38
CA ASP A 69 -48.82 -33.07 15.07
C ASP A 69 -48.89 -33.39 16.57
N TYR A 70 -47.78 -33.28 17.30
CA TYR A 70 -47.81 -33.38 18.77
C TYR A 70 -47.98 -31.99 19.40
N ASN A 71 -49.07 -31.79 20.14
CA ASN A 71 -49.24 -30.62 20.99
C ASN A 71 -48.48 -30.84 22.32
N ILE A 72 -47.27 -30.29 22.40
CA ILE A 72 -46.38 -30.40 23.55
C ILE A 72 -47.00 -29.79 24.81
N ASP A 73 -47.76 -28.70 24.65
CA ASP A 73 -48.39 -27.97 25.76
C ASP A 73 -49.48 -28.82 26.42
N SER A 74 -50.28 -29.54 25.61
CA SER A 74 -51.30 -30.46 26.14
C SER A 74 -50.69 -31.62 26.94
N ILE A 75 -49.57 -32.18 26.48
CA ILE A 75 -48.85 -33.25 27.20
C ILE A 75 -48.25 -32.73 28.50
N PHE A 76 -47.71 -31.50 28.47
CA PHE A 76 -47.18 -30.84 29.64
C PHE A 76 -48.27 -30.57 30.67
N ASP A 77 -49.43 -30.07 30.25
CA ASP A 77 -50.53 -29.71 31.15
C ASP A 77 -51.10 -30.90 31.92
N VAL A 78 -51.22 -32.06 31.27
CA VAL A 78 -51.74 -33.31 31.85
C VAL A 78 -50.75 -33.98 32.83
N SER A 79 -49.47 -33.58 32.82
CA SER A 79 -48.44 -34.19 33.67
C SER A 79 -48.52 -33.77 35.15
N THR A 80 -48.01 -34.61 36.06
CA THR A 80 -48.01 -34.34 37.51
C THR A 80 -47.02 -33.23 37.89
N LEU A 81 -47.19 -32.59 39.05
CA LEU A 81 -46.30 -31.50 39.50
C LEU A 81 -44.81 -31.92 39.53
N THR A 82 -44.53 -33.13 40.01
CA THR A 82 -43.16 -33.69 40.03
C THR A 82 -42.62 -33.93 38.61
N GLN A 83 -43.46 -34.41 37.68
CA GLN A 83 -43.08 -34.58 36.28
C GLN A 83 -42.81 -33.23 35.60
N LYS A 84 -43.66 -32.22 35.85
CA LYS A 84 -43.45 -30.84 35.36
C LYS A 84 -42.10 -30.30 35.83
N GLN A 85 -41.78 -30.43 37.12
CA GLN A 85 -40.50 -29.97 37.67
C GLN A 85 -39.30 -30.71 37.04
N HIS A 86 -39.41 -32.02 36.84
CA HIS A 86 -38.36 -32.82 36.19
C HIS A 86 -38.18 -32.45 34.70
N ILE A 87 -39.27 -32.23 33.97
CA ILE A 87 -39.23 -31.82 32.56
C ILE A 87 -38.55 -30.45 32.46
N LEU A 88 -38.94 -29.48 33.30
CA LEU A 88 -38.36 -28.14 33.29
C LEU A 88 -36.88 -28.15 33.66
N SER A 89 -36.47 -28.87 34.71
CA SER A 89 -35.05 -28.96 35.10
C SER A 89 -34.21 -29.61 34.00
N SER A 90 -34.70 -30.71 33.41
CA SER A 90 -34.05 -31.38 32.28
C SER A 90 -33.96 -30.49 31.06
N ALA A 91 -35.00 -29.71 30.76
CA ALA A 91 -35.03 -28.77 29.65
C ALA A 91 -34.03 -27.62 29.84
N VAL A 92 -33.96 -27.04 31.05
CA VAL A 92 -32.98 -26.01 31.39
C VAL A 92 -31.56 -26.54 31.27
N THR A 93 -31.25 -27.70 31.86
CA THR A 93 -29.93 -28.31 31.75
C THR A 93 -29.56 -28.63 30.30
N ARG A 94 -30.49 -29.21 29.53
CA ARG A 94 -30.27 -29.53 28.11
C ARG A 94 -30.02 -28.27 27.29
N THR A 95 -30.82 -27.21 27.50
CA THR A 95 -30.67 -25.94 26.78
C THR A 95 -29.36 -25.25 27.15
N GLY A 96 -28.95 -25.30 28.42
CA GLY A 96 -27.65 -24.79 28.87
C GLY A 96 -26.48 -25.52 28.21
N ASN A 97 -26.52 -26.86 28.17
CA ASN A 97 -25.50 -27.67 27.50
C ASN A 97 -25.45 -27.39 26.00
N LEU A 98 -26.60 -27.30 25.33
CA LEU A 98 -26.67 -26.96 23.91
C LEU A 98 -26.11 -25.56 23.65
N THR A 99 -26.46 -24.57 24.47
CA THR A 99 -25.94 -23.20 24.32
C THR A 99 -24.41 -23.18 24.42
N ASN A 100 -23.84 -23.90 25.38
CA ASN A 100 -22.39 -24.01 25.53
C ASN A 100 -21.73 -24.71 24.33
N ASP A 101 -22.34 -25.79 23.83
CA ASP A 101 -21.86 -26.49 22.64
C ASP A 101 -21.89 -25.59 21.38
N TRP A 102 -23.00 -24.88 21.14
CA TRP A 102 -23.12 -23.92 20.05
C TRP A 102 -22.12 -22.78 20.16
N ASN A 103 -21.88 -22.25 21.36
CA ASN A 103 -20.87 -21.22 21.59
C ASN A 103 -19.46 -21.74 21.27
N TYR A 104 -19.13 -22.98 21.67
CA TYR A 104 -17.84 -23.60 21.36
C TYR A 104 -17.66 -23.84 19.86
N LYS A 105 -18.69 -24.38 19.18
CA LYS A 105 -18.71 -24.60 17.73
C LYS A 105 -18.58 -23.28 16.95
N SER A 106 -19.33 -22.25 17.35
CA SER A 106 -19.28 -20.91 16.77
C SER A 106 -17.90 -20.26 16.95
N TYR A 107 -17.31 -20.36 18.15
CA TYR A 107 -15.95 -19.89 18.42
C TYR A 107 -14.92 -20.58 17.53
N THR A 108 -15.04 -21.89 17.33
CA THR A 108 -14.12 -22.67 16.48
C THR A 108 -14.20 -22.24 15.02
N ILE A 109 -15.41 -22.09 14.47
CA ILE A 109 -15.60 -21.62 13.09
C ILE A 109 -15.10 -20.19 12.93
N THR A 110 -15.50 -19.28 13.82
CA THR A 110 -15.11 -17.87 13.75
C THR A 110 -13.60 -17.70 13.86
N SER A 111 -12.94 -18.51 14.69
CA SER A 111 -11.48 -18.52 14.82
C SER A 111 -10.79 -19.02 13.55
N ASN A 112 -11.32 -20.07 12.91
CA ASN A 112 -10.82 -20.55 11.63
C ASN A 112 -10.98 -19.50 10.53
N ASP A 113 -12.14 -18.87 10.43
CA ASP A 113 -12.41 -17.80 9.47
C ASP A 113 -11.49 -16.59 9.68
N MET A 114 -11.25 -16.20 10.93
CA MET A 114 -10.32 -15.12 11.24
C MET A 114 -8.89 -15.49 10.84
N ASN A 115 -8.48 -16.74 11.01
CA ASN A 115 -7.17 -17.21 10.56
C ASN A 115 -7.07 -17.23 9.03
N ILE A 116 -8.10 -17.68 8.31
CA ILE A 116 -8.15 -17.62 6.84
C ILE A 116 -8.01 -16.17 6.37
N ARG A 117 -8.81 -15.25 6.92
CA ARG A 117 -8.75 -13.82 6.58
C ARG A 117 -7.36 -13.25 6.79
N ARG A 118 -6.71 -13.53 7.93
CA ARG A 118 -5.33 -13.09 8.20
C ARG A 118 -4.34 -13.58 7.13
N HIS A 119 -4.43 -14.84 6.72
CA HIS A 119 -3.53 -15.39 5.69
C HIS A 119 -3.79 -14.78 4.31
N VAL A 120 -5.06 -14.57 3.93
CA VAL A 120 -5.43 -13.91 2.67
C VAL A 120 -4.97 -12.45 2.66
N THR A 121 -5.13 -11.73 3.78
CA THR A 121 -4.67 -10.35 3.95
C THR A 121 -3.15 -10.25 3.79
N ASP A 122 -2.38 -11.14 4.43
CA ASP A 122 -0.92 -11.16 4.32
C ASP A 122 -0.44 -11.55 2.92
N TRP A 123 -1.18 -12.41 2.22
CA TRP A 123 -0.93 -12.75 0.82
C TRP A 123 -1.04 -11.50 -0.06
N HIS A 124 -2.14 -10.74 0.04
CA HIS A 124 -2.31 -9.50 -0.71
C HIS A 124 -1.30 -8.43 -0.29
N LYS A 125 -1.00 -8.31 1.02
CA LYS A 125 -0.06 -7.30 1.54
C LYS A 125 1.32 -7.40 0.91
N LYS A 126 1.82 -8.62 0.68
CA LYS A 126 3.12 -8.83 0.03
C LYS A 126 3.13 -8.31 -1.41
N ILE A 127 2.01 -8.42 -2.13
CA ILE A 127 1.87 -7.90 -3.51
C ILE A 127 1.73 -6.37 -3.49
N THR A 128 0.83 -5.85 -2.67
CA THR A 128 0.54 -4.41 -2.62
C THR A 128 1.73 -3.61 -2.13
N LEU A 129 2.56 -4.16 -1.23
CA LEU A 129 3.80 -3.51 -0.80
C LEU A 129 4.78 -3.29 -1.95
N SER A 130 5.02 -4.31 -2.78
CA SER A 130 5.89 -4.18 -3.95
C SER A 130 5.32 -3.20 -4.98
N LEU A 131 4.01 -3.24 -5.21
CA LEU A 131 3.33 -2.32 -6.11
C LEU A 131 3.37 -0.87 -5.60
N ALA A 132 3.23 -0.67 -4.29
CA ALA A 132 3.30 0.65 -3.65
C ALA A 132 4.68 1.30 -3.89
N CYS A 133 5.78 0.54 -3.83
CA CYS A 133 7.11 1.06 -4.13
C CYS A 133 7.19 1.64 -5.56
N ILE A 134 6.59 0.96 -6.54
CA ILE A 134 6.55 1.43 -7.93
C ILE A 134 5.72 2.72 -8.03
N ILE A 135 4.56 2.77 -7.38
CA ILE A 135 3.70 3.96 -7.38
C ILE A 135 4.39 5.15 -6.70
N PHE A 136 5.08 4.92 -5.57
CA PHE A 136 5.85 5.96 -4.89
C PHE A 136 6.99 6.49 -5.73
N PHE A 137 7.63 5.65 -6.56
CA PHE A 137 8.63 6.12 -7.51
C PHE A 137 8.04 7.09 -8.54
N PHE A 138 6.85 6.80 -9.07
CA PHE A 138 6.10 7.69 -9.97
C PHE A 138 5.57 8.96 -9.31
N ILE A 139 5.38 8.96 -7.99
CA ILE A 139 5.02 10.19 -7.26
C ILE A 139 6.27 11.02 -6.97
N GLY A 140 7.34 10.37 -6.51
CA GLY A 140 8.58 11.02 -6.09
C GLY A 140 9.37 11.65 -7.23
N THR A 141 9.42 11.00 -8.40
CA THR A 141 10.19 11.49 -9.56
C THR A 141 9.64 12.83 -10.09
N PRO A 142 8.33 12.98 -10.36
CA PRO A 142 7.70 14.28 -10.62
C PRO A 142 7.96 15.35 -9.57
N LEU A 143 7.81 15.02 -8.29
CA LEU A 143 7.97 15.99 -7.21
C LEU A 143 9.41 16.50 -7.12
N GLY A 144 10.40 15.64 -7.36
CA GLY A 144 11.81 16.03 -7.44
C GLY A 144 12.11 16.90 -8.64
N ALA A 145 11.53 16.61 -9.81
CA ALA A 145 11.75 17.37 -11.05
C ALA A 145 11.06 18.75 -11.05
N ILE A 146 9.83 18.83 -10.55
CA ILE A 146 9.02 20.06 -10.55
C ILE A 146 9.57 21.10 -9.56
N ILE A 147 10.00 20.67 -8.36
CA ILE A 147 10.36 21.58 -7.27
C ILE A 147 11.85 21.94 -7.32
N ARG A 148 12.30 22.48 -8.46
CA ARG A 148 13.69 22.96 -8.66
C ARG A 148 14.01 24.26 -7.92
N LYS A 149 12.99 25.05 -7.55
CA LYS A 149 13.15 26.39 -6.93
C LYS A 149 13.10 26.39 -5.38
N GLY A 150 12.86 25.24 -4.75
CA GLY A 150 12.96 25.08 -3.29
C GLY A 150 14.31 24.48 -2.89
N GLY A 151 14.85 24.85 -1.73
CA GLY A 151 16.03 24.18 -1.18
C GLY A 151 15.82 22.66 -1.02
N LEU A 152 16.92 21.90 -0.89
CA LEU A 152 16.96 20.42 -0.88
C LEU A 152 15.91 19.73 0.01
N GLY A 153 15.34 20.40 1.02
CA GLY A 153 14.38 19.84 1.97
C GLY A 153 12.89 19.88 1.55
N MET A 154 12.44 20.83 0.72
CA MET A 154 11.00 20.96 0.38
C MET A 154 10.38 19.72 -0.28
N PRO A 155 11.00 19.09 -1.31
CA PRO A 155 10.45 17.86 -1.90
C PRO A 155 10.44 16.69 -0.90
N VAL A 156 11.39 16.64 0.03
CA VAL A 156 11.48 15.59 1.07
C VAL A 156 10.32 15.70 2.06
N VAL A 157 9.96 16.91 2.50
CA VAL A 157 8.84 17.09 3.45
C VAL A 157 7.52 16.63 2.82
N ILE A 158 7.30 16.98 1.54
CA ILE A 158 6.07 16.60 0.81
C ILE A 158 6.02 15.08 0.61
N SER A 159 7.13 14.43 0.29
CA SER A 159 7.15 12.98 0.11
C SER A 159 6.88 12.23 1.43
N VAL A 160 7.44 12.69 2.55
CA VAL A 160 7.15 12.14 3.88
C VAL A 160 5.68 12.31 4.24
N PHE A 161 5.06 13.47 3.93
CA PHE A 161 3.64 13.69 4.19
C PHE A 161 2.75 12.70 3.41
N ILE A 162 3.02 12.50 2.12
CA ILE A 162 2.28 11.52 1.29
C ILE A 162 2.50 10.10 1.80
N PHE A 163 3.72 9.76 2.24
CA PHE A 163 4.03 8.46 2.83
C PHE A 163 3.25 8.20 4.12
N ILE A 164 3.15 9.18 5.02
CA ILE A 164 2.35 9.09 6.25
C ILE A 164 0.88 8.90 5.90
N PHE A 165 0.34 9.67 4.95
CA PHE A 165 -1.04 9.54 4.49
C PHE A 165 -1.33 8.12 3.98
N TYR A 166 -0.45 7.58 3.13
CA TYR A 166 -0.53 6.20 2.69
C TYR A 166 -0.50 5.20 3.85
N TYR A 167 0.45 5.35 4.78
CA TYR A 167 0.59 4.43 5.91
C TYR A 167 -0.66 4.39 6.78
N VAL A 168 -1.30 5.54 7.03
CA VAL A 168 -2.54 5.64 7.81
C VAL A 168 -3.71 5.00 7.05
N MET A 169 -3.83 5.27 5.75
CA MET A 169 -4.86 4.65 4.89
C MET A 169 -4.69 3.13 4.83
N ASP A 170 -3.47 2.64 4.58
CA ASP A 170 -3.16 1.21 4.48
C ASP A 170 -3.45 0.48 5.78
N ASN A 171 -3.05 1.03 6.93
CA ASN A 171 -3.35 0.43 8.23
C ASN A 171 -4.86 0.42 8.55
N THR A 172 -5.57 1.50 8.19
CA THR A 172 -7.03 1.57 8.38
C THR A 172 -7.72 0.50 7.54
N CYS A 173 -7.38 0.38 6.27
CA CYS A 173 -8.00 -0.59 5.38
C CYS A 173 -7.60 -2.04 5.73
N TYR A 174 -6.34 -2.27 6.14
CA TYR A 174 -5.87 -3.54 6.67
C TYR A 174 -6.67 -3.99 7.90
N LYS A 175 -6.95 -3.06 8.83
CA LYS A 175 -7.76 -3.35 10.02
C LYS A 175 -9.20 -3.73 9.63
N LEU A 176 -9.82 -2.97 8.73
CA LEU A 176 -11.18 -3.25 8.24
C LEU A 176 -11.29 -4.59 7.50
N ALA A 177 -10.27 -4.96 6.71
CA ALA A 177 -10.20 -6.25 6.02
C ALA A 177 -10.00 -7.43 6.99
N ARG A 178 -9.16 -7.24 8.01
CA ARG A 178 -8.85 -8.26 9.02
C ARG A 178 -10.02 -8.53 9.96
N ASP A 179 -10.72 -7.47 10.37
CA ASP A 179 -11.85 -7.56 11.29
C ASP A 179 -13.14 -8.02 10.56
N GLY A 180 -13.08 -8.17 9.24
CA GLY A 180 -14.12 -8.78 8.42
C GLY A 180 -15.25 -7.84 8.00
N ASN A 181 -15.14 -6.55 8.31
CA ASN A 181 -16.09 -5.52 7.90
C ASN A 181 -16.08 -5.30 6.38
N TRP A 182 -14.91 -5.43 5.76
CA TRP A 182 -14.73 -5.31 4.31
C TRP A 182 -14.29 -6.64 3.70
N ILE A 183 -14.58 -6.80 2.41
CA ILE A 183 -14.04 -7.91 1.61
C ILE A 183 -12.51 -7.76 1.57
N THR A 184 -11.80 -8.84 1.88
CA THR A 184 -10.34 -8.82 2.09
C THR A 184 -9.58 -8.24 0.91
N TRP A 185 -9.96 -8.57 -0.33
CA TRP A 185 -9.30 -8.03 -1.51
C TRP A 185 -9.53 -6.52 -1.66
N ILE A 186 -10.76 -6.02 -1.44
CA ILE A 186 -11.06 -4.59 -1.56
C ILE A 186 -10.27 -3.79 -0.53
N GLY A 187 -10.28 -4.24 0.73
CA GLY A 187 -9.56 -3.55 1.80
C GLY A 187 -8.06 -3.49 1.56
N MET A 188 -7.44 -4.55 1.05
CA MET A 188 -5.99 -4.54 0.81
C MET A 188 -5.57 -3.71 -0.40
N TRP A 189 -6.42 -3.61 -1.42
CA TRP A 189 -6.11 -2.85 -2.63
C TRP A 189 -6.59 -1.40 -2.59
N ALA A 190 -7.42 -1.02 -1.61
CA ALA A 190 -7.98 0.32 -1.49
C ALA A 190 -6.89 1.40 -1.42
N SER A 191 -5.83 1.21 -0.63
CA SER A 191 -4.72 2.17 -0.50
C SER A 191 -4.00 2.38 -1.85
N THR A 192 -3.76 1.31 -2.58
CA THR A 192 -3.13 1.34 -3.92
C THR A 192 -4.07 1.98 -4.94
N ALA A 193 -5.36 1.65 -4.92
CA ALA A 193 -6.37 2.20 -5.84
C ALA A 193 -6.52 3.72 -5.69
N VAL A 194 -6.30 4.28 -4.50
CA VAL A 194 -6.27 5.72 -4.26
C VAL A 194 -4.95 6.34 -4.74
N LEU A 195 -3.82 5.67 -4.55
CA LEU A 195 -2.52 6.20 -4.94
C LEU A 195 -2.26 6.19 -6.45
N ILE A 196 -2.78 5.20 -7.19
CA ILE A 196 -2.62 5.10 -8.65
C ILE A 196 -3.06 6.37 -9.39
N PRO A 197 -4.30 6.90 -9.21
CA PRO A 197 -4.73 8.10 -9.92
C PRO A 197 -3.92 9.33 -9.49
N ILE A 198 -3.50 9.40 -8.23
CA ILE A 198 -2.64 10.49 -7.73
C ILE A 198 -1.27 10.45 -8.40
N GLY A 199 -0.63 9.27 -8.46
CA GLY A 199 0.66 9.08 -9.12
C GLY A 199 0.59 9.34 -10.62
N ALA A 200 -0.47 8.85 -11.28
CA ALA A 200 -0.73 9.12 -12.70
C ALA A 200 -0.94 10.61 -12.96
N PHE A 201 -1.71 11.30 -12.11
CA PHE A 201 -1.94 12.74 -12.19
C PHE A 201 -0.63 13.53 -12.04
N PHE A 202 0.20 13.23 -11.03
CA PHE A 202 1.49 13.89 -10.85
C PHE A 202 2.45 13.64 -12.02
N THR A 203 2.49 12.40 -12.52
CA THR A 203 3.34 12.02 -13.68
C THR A 203 2.91 12.76 -14.94
N TYR A 204 1.61 12.73 -15.27
CA TYR A 204 1.05 13.44 -16.43
C TYR A 204 1.32 14.94 -16.34
N LYS A 205 1.16 15.52 -15.15
CA LYS A 205 1.32 16.96 -14.93
C LYS A 205 2.77 17.42 -15.01
N SER A 206 3.70 16.62 -14.52
CA SER A 206 5.14 16.87 -14.63
C SER A 206 5.63 16.82 -16.07
N ASN A 207 5.03 15.96 -16.90
CA ASN A 207 5.44 15.82 -18.29
C ASN A 207 4.94 16.97 -19.18
N ASN A 208 3.86 17.66 -18.78
CA ASN A 208 3.20 18.70 -19.57
C ASN A 208 3.50 20.14 -19.09
N ASP A 209 4.64 20.35 -18.41
CA ASP A 209 5.18 21.68 -18.03
C ASP A 209 4.19 22.65 -17.34
N SER A 210 3.22 22.12 -16.60
CA SER A 210 2.10 22.93 -16.14
C SER A 210 2.37 23.68 -14.84
N VAL A 211 2.33 25.02 -14.94
CA VAL A 211 2.43 26.08 -13.92
C VAL A 211 1.30 26.06 -12.86
N VAL A 212 0.48 25.01 -12.80
CA VAL A 212 -0.73 24.96 -11.97
C VAL A 212 -0.42 24.81 -10.47
N VAL A 213 0.81 24.44 -10.10
CA VAL A 213 1.30 24.65 -8.74
C VAL A 213 2.31 25.79 -8.77
N ASN A 214 1.82 27.03 -8.86
CA ASN A 214 2.62 28.19 -8.47
C ASN A 214 2.85 28.09 -6.95
N ILE A 215 3.81 27.26 -6.56
CA ILE A 215 4.25 27.05 -5.17
C ILE A 215 4.56 28.41 -4.55
N ASP A 216 5.14 29.32 -5.34
CA ASP A 216 5.44 30.70 -4.94
C ASP A 216 4.18 31.52 -4.58
N ALA A 217 3.07 31.34 -5.29
CA ALA A 217 1.81 32.02 -4.97
C ALA A 217 1.17 31.47 -3.68
N TYR A 218 1.24 30.16 -3.48
CA TYR A 218 0.71 29.52 -2.26
C TYR A 218 1.56 29.88 -1.03
N ILE A 219 2.89 29.83 -1.15
CA ILE A 219 3.83 30.26 -0.12
C ILE A 219 3.63 31.75 0.21
N ASN A 220 3.49 32.62 -0.77
CA ASN A 220 3.24 34.05 -0.52
C ASN A 220 1.89 34.30 0.16
N SER A 221 0.88 33.47 -0.10
CA SER A 221 -0.42 33.56 0.57
C SER A 221 -0.33 33.14 2.04
N ILE A 222 0.43 32.08 2.33
CA ILE A 222 0.73 31.66 3.71
C ILE A 222 1.60 32.69 4.44
N LYS A 223 2.65 33.21 3.81
CA LYS A 223 3.50 34.27 4.40
C LYS A 223 2.70 35.53 4.72
N ARG A 224 1.76 35.92 3.84
CA ARG A 224 0.80 37.01 4.10
C ARG A 224 -0.13 36.69 5.28
N ALA A 225 -0.62 35.46 5.39
CA ALA A 225 -1.48 35.04 6.50
C ALA A 225 -0.73 34.97 7.85
N VAL A 226 0.56 34.64 7.84
CA VAL A 226 1.42 34.51 9.04
C VAL A 226 2.19 35.81 9.36
N GLY A 227 2.03 36.87 8.56
CA GLY A 227 2.61 38.20 8.82
C GLY A 227 4.12 38.34 8.58
N ILE A 228 4.76 37.33 7.99
CA ILE A 228 6.20 37.34 7.70
C ILE A 228 6.43 38.12 6.40
N ARG A 229 6.95 39.34 6.51
CA ARG A 229 7.34 40.17 5.35
C ARG A 229 8.67 39.67 4.78
N ASP A 230 8.68 39.29 3.50
CA ASP A 230 9.92 39.03 2.76
C ASP A 230 10.74 40.33 2.69
N VAL A 231 11.86 40.39 3.42
CA VAL A 231 12.85 41.45 3.26
C VAL A 231 13.63 41.12 2.00
N ARG A 232 13.31 41.79 0.89
CA ARG A 232 14.09 41.71 -0.34
C ARG A 232 15.49 42.27 -0.05
N ASN A 233 16.48 41.39 0.07
CA ASN A 233 17.88 41.79 -0.02
C ASN A 233 18.17 42.19 -1.48
N LEU A 234 17.87 43.44 -1.80
CA LEU A 234 18.32 44.10 -3.02
C LEU A 234 19.80 44.45 -2.81
N THR A 235 20.69 43.50 -3.07
CA THR A 235 22.09 43.83 -3.30
C THR A 235 22.12 44.64 -4.59
N ARG A 236 22.35 45.95 -4.46
CA ARG A 236 22.58 46.82 -5.62
C ARG A 236 23.90 46.35 -6.23
N LYS A 237 23.82 45.49 -7.25
CA LYS A 237 24.98 45.15 -8.07
C LYS A 237 25.42 46.46 -8.71
N GLU A 238 26.48 47.05 -8.18
CA GLU A 238 27.11 48.20 -8.78
C GLU A 238 27.68 47.74 -10.12
N VAL A 239 26.93 48.02 -11.18
CA VAL A 239 27.43 47.86 -12.54
C VAL A 239 28.36 49.05 -12.73
N ILE A 240 29.65 48.83 -12.53
CA ILE A 240 30.69 49.77 -12.93
C ILE A 240 30.66 49.73 -14.46
N ILE A 241 29.97 50.69 -15.08
CA ILE A 241 29.93 50.85 -16.53
C ILE A 241 31.27 51.48 -16.92
N THR A 242 32.29 50.65 -17.14
CA THR A 242 33.46 51.05 -17.91
C THR A 242 33.07 50.91 -19.38
N ASP A 243 33.14 52.00 -20.15
CA ASP A 243 32.89 51.94 -21.59
C ASP A 243 33.84 50.91 -22.23
N PRO A 244 33.32 49.88 -22.93
CA PRO A 244 34.15 48.86 -23.56
C PRO A 244 35.05 49.47 -24.65
N ASP A 245 36.33 49.10 -24.70
CA ASP A 245 37.18 49.45 -25.84
C ASP A 245 36.84 48.54 -27.04
N TYR A 246 35.84 48.95 -27.81
CA TYR A 246 35.35 48.23 -28.99
C TYR A 246 36.44 47.91 -30.02
N ARG A 247 37.54 48.68 -30.09
CA ARG A 247 38.64 48.42 -31.03
C ARG A 247 39.50 47.24 -30.57
N LYS A 248 39.80 47.20 -29.28
CA LYS A 248 40.51 46.08 -28.65
C LYS A 248 39.67 44.80 -28.71
N ILE A 249 38.38 44.90 -28.33
CA ILE A 249 37.43 43.78 -28.34
C ILE A 249 37.30 43.17 -29.75
N ARG A 250 37.17 43.99 -30.80
CA ARG A 250 37.11 43.48 -32.17
C ARG A 250 38.34 42.66 -32.55
N THR A 251 39.53 43.15 -32.18
CA THR A 251 40.80 42.46 -32.47
C THR A 251 40.91 41.14 -31.70
N GLU A 252 40.44 41.10 -30.46
CA GLU A 252 40.40 39.88 -29.65
C GLU A 252 39.34 38.88 -30.11
N LEU A 253 38.19 39.35 -30.60
CA LEU A 253 37.17 38.51 -31.24
C LEU A 253 37.67 37.85 -32.52
N GLU A 254 38.43 38.58 -33.33
CA GLU A 254 39.07 38.02 -34.53
C GLU A 254 40.10 36.93 -34.17
N LYS A 255 40.89 37.15 -33.11
CA LYS A 255 41.80 36.12 -32.55
C LYS A 255 41.05 34.92 -31.98
N LEU A 256 39.97 35.13 -31.25
CA LEU A 256 39.14 34.07 -30.69
C LEU A 256 38.52 33.22 -31.81
N ASN A 257 38.01 33.86 -32.87
CA ASN A 257 37.46 33.17 -34.02
C ASN A 257 38.55 32.36 -34.76
N ALA A 258 39.76 32.91 -34.91
CA ALA A 258 40.90 32.18 -35.45
C ALA A 258 41.27 30.96 -34.57
N ASN A 259 41.25 31.10 -33.24
CA ASN A 259 41.52 30.01 -32.30
C ASN A 259 40.42 28.92 -32.36
N CYS A 260 39.15 29.30 -32.43
CA CYS A 260 38.02 28.39 -32.57
C CYS A 260 38.10 27.60 -33.88
N THR A 261 38.36 28.29 -35.00
CA THR A 261 38.49 27.64 -36.32
C THR A 261 39.69 26.70 -36.37
N ALA A 262 40.83 27.09 -35.80
CA ALA A 262 42.01 26.22 -35.67
C ALA A 262 41.74 25.00 -34.78
N TYR A 263 41.03 25.18 -33.66
CA TYR A 263 40.64 24.08 -32.77
C TYR A 263 39.73 23.07 -33.49
N VAL A 264 38.70 23.54 -34.20
CA VAL A 264 37.77 22.71 -34.98
C VAL A 264 38.50 21.96 -36.10
N GLN A 265 39.48 22.59 -36.77
CA GLN A 265 40.29 21.92 -37.80
C GLN A 265 41.24 20.87 -37.21
N SER A 266 41.80 21.11 -36.02
CA SER A 266 42.72 20.19 -35.35
C SER A 266 42.03 18.92 -34.81
N ARG A 267 40.75 19.02 -34.38
CA ARG A 267 39.95 17.89 -33.94
C ARG A 267 38.97 17.45 -35.05
N LYS A 268 39.39 16.50 -35.88
CA LYS A 268 38.54 15.79 -36.87
C LYS A 268 37.25 15.18 -36.28
N TYR A 269 37.17 15.00 -34.96
CA TYR A 269 36.08 14.30 -34.24
C TYR A 269 34.85 15.16 -33.92
N VAL A 270 34.86 16.49 -34.09
CA VAL A 270 33.70 17.35 -33.78
C VAL A 270 32.52 17.12 -34.76
N LYS A 271 32.78 16.51 -35.92
CA LYS A 271 31.74 16.13 -36.91
C LYS A 271 31.08 14.77 -36.64
N GLN A 272 31.52 14.00 -35.66
CA GLN A 272 30.92 12.71 -35.28
C GLN A 272 30.27 12.80 -33.91
N VAL A 273 29.17 12.06 -33.71
CA VAL A 273 28.46 12.00 -32.42
C VAL A 273 29.43 11.49 -31.35
N PRO A 274 29.69 12.24 -30.26
CA PRO A 274 30.66 11.84 -29.26
C PRO A 274 30.20 10.57 -28.53
N ASN A 275 31.14 9.65 -28.30
CA ASN A 275 30.88 8.44 -27.51
C ASN A 275 30.80 8.81 -26.02
N TYR A 276 29.58 8.87 -25.48
CA TYR A 276 29.28 9.28 -24.10
C TYR A 276 30.06 8.50 -23.04
N ILE A 277 30.37 7.23 -23.29
CA ILE A 277 31.13 6.39 -22.35
C ILE A 277 32.58 6.87 -22.23
N ARG A 278 33.22 7.22 -23.37
CA ARG A 278 34.61 7.69 -23.36
C ARG A 278 34.74 9.10 -22.79
N LEU A 279 33.72 9.93 -22.95
CA LEU A 279 33.64 11.26 -22.32
C LEU A 279 33.62 11.18 -20.79
N TRP A 280 32.97 10.16 -20.23
CA TRP A 280 32.82 9.99 -18.78
C TRP A 280 33.98 9.22 -18.14
N VAL A 281 34.72 8.42 -18.91
CA VAL A 281 35.83 7.59 -18.43
C VAL A 281 37.20 8.28 -18.57
N ASN A 282 37.38 9.20 -19.53
CA ASN A 282 38.60 9.98 -19.66
C ASN A 282 38.50 11.28 -18.83
N ASP A 283 39.38 11.42 -17.83
CA ASP A 283 39.55 12.65 -17.02
C ASP A 283 40.53 13.68 -17.66
N GLU A 284 40.89 13.47 -18.93
CA GLU A 284 41.76 14.39 -19.67
C GLU A 284 41.00 15.68 -20.02
N LYS A 285 41.23 16.73 -19.24
CA LYS A 285 40.74 18.08 -19.52
C LYS A 285 41.41 18.62 -20.78
N ASP A 286 40.62 19.02 -21.76
CA ASP A 286 41.15 19.69 -22.95
C ASP A 286 41.56 21.12 -22.56
N GLU A 287 42.86 21.34 -22.38
CA GLU A 287 43.40 22.65 -21.98
C GLU A 287 43.13 23.73 -23.04
N LYS A 288 43.00 23.35 -24.33
CA LYS A 288 42.76 24.30 -25.43
C LYS A 288 41.33 24.82 -25.42
N ILE A 289 40.33 23.95 -25.18
CA ILE A 289 38.94 24.42 -25.08
C ILE A 289 38.71 25.23 -23.80
N LEU A 290 39.42 24.89 -22.72
CA LEU A 290 39.34 25.64 -21.46
C LEU A 290 39.95 27.04 -21.62
N PHE A 291 41.06 27.16 -22.36
CA PHE A 291 41.65 28.43 -22.74
C PHE A 291 40.71 29.28 -23.63
N ILE A 292 40.09 28.68 -24.64
CA ILE A 292 39.11 29.36 -25.51
C ILE A 292 37.90 29.83 -24.69
N ASN A 293 37.40 29.00 -23.77
CA ASN A 293 36.28 29.35 -22.91
C ASN A 293 36.62 30.52 -21.98
N ASN A 294 37.81 30.52 -21.38
CA ASN A 294 38.25 31.61 -20.52
C ASN A 294 38.43 32.93 -21.31
N GLN A 295 38.92 32.88 -22.56
CA GLN A 295 38.97 34.05 -23.43
C GLN A 295 37.57 34.57 -23.81
N LEU A 296 36.62 33.65 -24.05
CA LEU A 296 35.23 34.01 -24.33
C LEU A 296 34.58 34.71 -23.12
N GLU A 297 34.69 34.11 -21.93
CA GLU A 297 34.13 34.70 -20.69
C GLU A 297 34.74 36.07 -20.40
N SER A 298 36.06 36.23 -20.55
CA SER A 298 36.73 37.53 -20.37
C SER A 298 36.23 38.61 -21.34
N LEU A 299 35.94 38.24 -22.60
CA LEU A 299 35.39 39.19 -23.59
C LEU A 299 33.91 39.51 -23.31
N VAL A 300 33.16 38.56 -22.78
CA VAL A 300 31.76 38.77 -22.38
C VAL A 300 31.66 39.62 -21.11
N GLU A 301 32.63 39.50 -20.19
CA GLU A 301 32.72 40.37 -19.00
C GLU A 301 33.15 41.81 -19.34
N GLU A 302 33.94 42.00 -20.41
CA GLU A 302 34.39 43.32 -20.88
C GLU A 302 33.33 44.05 -21.76
N MET A 303 32.31 43.35 -22.28
CA MET A 303 31.19 43.89 -23.08
C MET A 303 29.94 44.23 -22.26
#